data_AF-A0A7J5HC14-F1
#
_entry.id   AF-A0A7J5HC14-F1
#
_cell.length_a   1.000
_cell.length_b   1.000
_cell.length_c   1.000
_cell.angle_alpha   90.00
_cell.angle_beta   90.00
_cell.angle_gamma   90.00
#
_symmetry.space_group_name_H-M   'P 1'
#
loop_
_entity.id
_entity.type
_entity.pdbx_description
1 polymer ?
#
loop_
_entity_poly.entity_id
_entity_poly.type
_entity_poly.pdbx_seq_one_letter_code
_entity_poly.pdbx_strand_id
1 'polypeptide(L)'
;MTIANGKGIETLLTSSMKSGYWFLLTLFELFILHSLKLLVQHEKKGNKLTFDVLLTIFTYLCLYSINELWGNTAIGGIVGIGHLCTYYPYFAVATIVKKCDYTDKLFESELFLTAALIVVFCKMILVRTGLNIAGYGFLLSLSYLYLCIAIMYRLEDTHNVVTNTLGYLGRNSLYIYVFHYFLIINTPLWFVQSFTNDNSLVLDIIIITIPTALIILLSLLFGNLIKECHTLHKIIFGR
;
A
#
# COMPACT_ATOMS: atom_id res chain seq x y z
N MET A 1 -10.93 19.08 -20.95
CA MET A 1 -11.52 17.75 -20.75
C MET A 1 -11.55 17.48 -19.25
N THR A 2 -12.72 17.59 -18.63
CA THR A 2 -12.93 17.45 -17.18
C THR A 2 -13.25 16.00 -16.86
N ILE A 3 -12.50 15.38 -15.95
CA ILE A 3 -12.77 14.02 -15.49
C ILE A 3 -13.22 14.14 -14.04
N ALA A 4 -14.54 14.06 -13.83
CA ALA A 4 -15.27 14.02 -12.57
C ALA A 4 -14.94 15.10 -11.51
N ASN A 5 -15.99 15.67 -10.90
CA ASN A 5 -15.89 16.75 -9.89
C ASN A 5 -15.18 18.04 -10.34
N GLY A 6 -15.25 18.40 -11.63
CA GLY A 6 -14.77 19.69 -12.14
C GLY A 6 -13.23 19.86 -12.15
N LYS A 7 -12.48 18.80 -11.86
CA LYS A 7 -11.01 18.81 -11.82
C LYS A 7 -10.43 18.49 -13.21
N GLY A 8 -9.49 19.31 -13.66
CA GLY A 8 -8.80 19.13 -14.95
C GLY A 8 -7.76 18.00 -14.91
N ILE A 9 -7.41 17.44 -16.06
CA ILE A 9 -6.36 16.42 -16.21
C ILE A 9 -5.03 16.86 -15.54
N GLU A 10 -4.73 18.15 -15.58
CA GLU A 10 -3.55 18.71 -14.92
C GLU A 10 -3.54 18.45 -13.41
N THR A 11 -4.68 18.59 -12.74
CA THR A 11 -4.80 18.33 -11.29
C THR A 11 -4.72 16.84 -10.96
N LEU A 12 -5.09 15.96 -11.89
CA LEU A 12 -4.87 14.51 -11.74
C LEU A 12 -3.37 14.17 -11.77
N LEU A 13 -2.62 14.81 -12.66
CA LEU A 13 -1.20 14.53 -12.86
C LEU A 13 -0.32 15.18 -11.79
N THR A 14 -0.59 16.44 -11.44
CA THR A 14 0.24 17.25 -10.54
C THR A 14 -0.07 17.07 -9.06
N SER A 15 -1.27 16.61 -8.71
CA SER A 15 -1.61 16.30 -7.32
C SER A 15 -0.85 15.06 -6.84
N SER A 16 -0.28 15.11 -5.63
CA SER A 16 0.40 13.93 -5.04
C SER A 16 -0.55 12.73 -4.92
N MET A 17 -1.84 12.98 -4.66
CA MET A 17 -2.83 11.92 -4.43
C MET A 17 -3.38 11.31 -5.72
N LYS A 18 -3.17 11.94 -6.89
CA LYS A 18 -3.59 11.44 -8.21
C LYS A 18 -5.00 10.88 -8.25
N SER A 19 -5.94 11.57 -7.59
CA SER A 19 -7.34 11.13 -7.42
C SER A 19 -7.50 9.71 -6.87
N GLY A 20 -6.55 9.26 -6.04
CA GLY A 20 -6.53 7.92 -5.44
C GLY A 20 -5.50 6.97 -6.05
N TYR A 21 -5.05 7.20 -7.28
CA TYR A 21 -4.18 6.28 -8.05
C TYR A 21 -2.68 6.35 -7.72
N TRP A 22 -2.30 7.15 -6.72
CA TRP A 22 -0.90 7.36 -6.33
C TRP A 22 -0.16 6.06 -5.95
N PHE A 23 -0.86 5.06 -5.40
CA PHE A 23 -0.26 3.79 -5.00
C PHE A 23 0.17 2.96 -6.22
N LEU A 24 -0.61 2.96 -7.31
CA LEU A 24 -0.22 2.23 -8.53
C LEU A 24 1.07 2.78 -9.13
N LEU A 25 1.20 4.11 -9.20
CA LEU A 25 2.42 4.75 -9.69
C LEU A 25 3.61 4.43 -8.78
N THR A 26 3.45 4.63 -7.47
CA THR A 26 4.50 4.34 -6.48
C THR A 26 4.96 2.88 -6.59
N LEU A 27 4.02 1.94 -6.72
CA LEU A 27 4.34 0.51 -6.85
C LEU A 27 5.13 0.23 -8.13
N PHE A 28 4.72 0.81 -9.25
CA PHE A 28 5.44 0.71 -10.52
C PHE A 28 6.87 1.25 -10.42
N GLU A 29 7.06 2.42 -9.80
CA GLU A 29 8.39 3.01 -9.57
C GLU A 29 9.27 2.15 -8.66
N LEU A 30 8.71 1.58 -7.59
CA LEU A 30 9.41 0.64 -6.71
C LEU A 30 9.88 -0.61 -7.48
N PHE A 31 9.05 -1.13 -8.38
CA PHE A 31 9.43 -2.26 -9.24
C PHE A 31 10.56 -1.89 -10.21
N ILE A 32 10.56 -0.69 -10.79
CA ILE A 32 11.67 -0.19 -11.62
C ILE A 32 12.95 -0.13 -10.80
N LEU A 33 12.92 0.51 -9.63
CA LEU A 33 14.09 0.62 -8.75
C LEU A 33 14.63 -0.75 -8.34
N HIS A 34 13.73 -1.70 -8.05
CA HIS A 34 14.12 -3.07 -7.74
C HIS A 34 14.80 -3.76 -8.93
N SER A 35 14.23 -3.61 -10.12
CA SER A 35 14.76 -4.20 -11.36
C SER A 35 16.15 -3.62 -11.69
N LEU A 36 16.33 -2.31 -11.56
CA LEU A 36 17.62 -1.65 -11.71
C LEU A 36 18.64 -2.17 -10.69
N LYS A 37 18.22 -2.33 -9.42
CA LYS A 37 19.07 -2.93 -8.37
C LYS A 37 19.51 -4.36 -8.75
N LEU A 38 18.64 -5.18 -9.32
CA LEU A 38 18.99 -6.53 -9.77
C LEU A 38 19.99 -6.52 -10.95
N LEU A 39 19.86 -5.58 -11.90
CA LEU A 39 20.81 -5.41 -13.00
C LEU A 39 22.21 -5.06 -12.48
N VAL A 40 22.31 -4.10 -11.55
CA VAL A 40 23.60 -3.72 -10.94
C VAL A 40 24.22 -4.89 -10.16
N GLN A 41 23.40 -5.75 -9.55
CA GLN A 41 23.87 -6.94 -8.84
C GLN A 41 24.40 -8.04 -9.76
N HIS A 42 23.81 -8.20 -10.95
CA HIS A 42 24.23 -9.22 -11.91
C HIS A 42 25.72 -9.08 -12.26
N GLU A 43 26.20 -7.84 -12.35
CA GLU A 43 27.59 -7.50 -12.67
C GLU A 43 28.59 -7.76 -11.52
N LYS A 44 28.12 -7.98 -10.27
CA LYS A 44 29.02 -8.12 -9.11
C LYS A 44 29.20 -9.56 -8.63
N LYS A 45 30.46 -10.01 -8.62
CA LYS A 45 30.94 -11.18 -7.86
C LYS A 45 31.43 -10.74 -6.47
N GLY A 46 30.63 -10.95 -5.43
CA GLY A 46 30.99 -10.59 -4.05
C GLY A 46 29.86 -10.89 -3.05
N ASN A 47 30.02 -10.45 -1.79
CA ASN A 47 28.99 -10.61 -0.76
C ASN A 47 27.73 -9.78 -1.11
N LYS A 48 26.74 -10.47 -1.68
CA LYS A 48 25.53 -9.88 -2.24
C LYS A 48 24.67 -9.19 -1.17
N LEU A 49 24.72 -9.60 0.10
CA LEU A 49 23.84 -9.03 1.12
C LEU A 49 24.32 -7.66 1.61
N THR A 50 25.61 -7.53 1.94
CA THR A 50 26.17 -6.24 2.40
C THR A 50 26.06 -5.18 1.32
N PHE A 51 26.33 -5.55 0.06
CA PHE A 51 26.14 -4.65 -1.07
C PHE A 51 24.68 -4.23 -1.23
N ASP A 52 23.72 -5.15 -1.04
CA ASP A 52 22.30 -4.83 -1.11
C ASP A 52 21.84 -3.84 -0.06
N VAL A 53 22.31 -4.00 1.18
CA VAL A 53 22.00 -3.08 2.28
C VAL A 53 22.58 -1.70 2.00
N LEU A 54 23.86 -1.64 1.61
CA LEU A 54 24.51 -0.37 1.26
C LEU A 54 23.81 0.33 0.09
N LEU A 55 23.45 -0.42 -0.95
CA LEU A 55 22.74 0.11 -2.12
C LEU A 55 21.34 0.60 -1.76
N THR A 56 20.63 -0.11 -0.87
CA THR A 56 19.33 0.34 -0.33
C THR A 56 19.48 1.66 0.43
N ILE A 57 20.47 1.76 1.32
CA ILE A 57 20.72 2.98 2.11
C ILE A 57 21.05 4.14 1.16
N PHE A 58 21.95 3.92 0.20
CA PHE A 58 22.31 4.92 -0.80
C PHE A 58 21.10 5.40 -1.61
N THR A 59 20.28 4.46 -2.11
CA THR A 59 19.07 4.79 -2.87
C THR A 59 18.09 5.60 -2.02
N TYR A 60 17.89 5.23 -0.76
CA TYR A 60 17.03 5.97 0.15
C TYR A 60 17.54 7.40 0.40
N LEU A 61 18.85 7.58 0.60
CA LEU A 61 19.44 8.92 0.75
C LEU A 61 19.24 9.77 -0.51
N CYS A 62 19.44 9.21 -1.70
CA CYS A 62 19.14 9.90 -2.96
C CYS A 62 17.66 10.31 -3.06
N LEU A 63 16.74 9.39 -2.76
CA LEU A 63 15.30 9.67 -2.78
C LEU A 63 14.94 10.76 -1.77
N TYR A 64 15.53 10.72 -0.57
CA TYR A 64 15.33 11.74 0.46
C TYR A 64 15.80 13.12 -0.01
N SER A 65 17.01 13.23 -0.57
CA SER A 65 17.52 14.50 -1.10
C SER A 65 16.68 15.03 -2.26
N ILE A 66 16.23 14.16 -3.18
CA ILE A 66 15.34 14.57 -4.28
C ILE A 66 13.99 15.03 -3.73
N ASN A 67 13.44 14.34 -2.73
CA ASN A 67 12.19 14.74 -2.09
C ASN A 67 12.31 16.08 -1.35
N GLU A 68 13.43 16.35 -0.68
CA GLU A 68 13.67 17.63 -0.02
C GLU A 68 13.74 18.79 -1.03
N LEU A 69 14.41 18.58 -2.17
CA LEU A 69 14.55 19.59 -3.21
C LEU A 69 13.25 19.81 -3.99
N TRP A 70 12.59 18.73 -4.42
CA TRP A 70 11.54 18.77 -5.44
C TRP A 70 10.17 18.28 -4.96
N GLY A 71 10.04 17.75 -3.74
CA GLY A 71 8.80 17.15 -3.24
C GLY A 71 7.59 18.09 -3.22
N ASN A 72 7.82 19.39 -2.98
CA ASN A 72 6.76 20.42 -2.98
C ASN A 72 6.51 21.07 -4.34
N THR A 73 7.18 20.61 -5.40
CA THR A 73 7.01 21.15 -6.76
C THR A 73 5.99 20.33 -7.56
N ALA A 74 5.46 20.92 -8.65
CA ALA A 74 4.61 20.19 -9.58
C ALA A 74 5.30 18.94 -10.17
N ILE A 75 6.62 19.01 -10.37
CA ILE A 75 7.44 17.89 -10.86
C ILE A 75 7.46 16.76 -9.80
N GLY A 76 7.68 17.10 -8.54
CA GLY A 76 7.61 16.15 -7.43
C GLY A 76 6.22 15.52 -7.29
N GLY A 77 5.16 16.29 -7.54
CA GLY A 77 3.79 15.80 -7.60
C GLY A 77 3.54 14.83 -8.76
N ILE A 78 4.06 15.11 -9.96
CA ILE A 78 3.93 14.25 -11.15
C ILE A 78 4.62 12.90 -10.95
N VAL A 79 5.86 12.93 -10.46
CA VAL A 79 6.62 11.71 -10.15
C VAL A 79 5.99 10.99 -8.95
N GLY A 80 5.50 11.73 -7.95
CA GLY A 80 5.04 11.12 -6.69
C GLY A 80 6.19 10.81 -5.74
N ILE A 81 7.28 11.58 -5.83
CA ILE A 81 8.53 11.35 -5.08
C ILE A 81 8.33 11.25 -3.57
N GLY A 82 7.36 11.99 -3.01
CA GLY A 82 7.03 11.92 -1.59
C GLY A 82 6.52 10.54 -1.16
N HIS A 83 5.63 9.94 -1.95
CA HIS A 83 5.15 8.58 -1.69
C HIS A 83 6.27 7.57 -1.92
N LEU A 84 7.05 7.72 -3.00
CA LEU A 84 8.18 6.84 -3.29
C LEU A 84 9.21 6.82 -2.14
N CYS A 85 9.62 8.00 -1.66
CA CYS A 85 10.54 8.14 -0.53
C CYS A 85 9.96 7.53 0.76
N THR A 86 8.66 7.70 0.99
CA THR A 86 7.97 7.17 2.18
C THR A 86 7.90 5.64 2.17
N TYR A 87 7.56 5.04 1.03
CA TYR A 87 7.29 3.59 0.94
C TYR A 87 8.51 2.74 0.56
N TYR A 88 9.57 3.34 0.00
CA TYR A 88 10.79 2.64 -0.38
C TYR A 88 11.42 1.81 0.76
N PRO A 89 11.56 2.32 2.01
CA PRO A 89 12.13 1.53 3.09
C PRO A 89 11.36 0.24 3.38
N TYR A 90 10.03 0.30 3.38
CA TYR A 90 9.17 -0.87 3.62
C TYR A 90 9.36 -1.93 2.53
N PHE A 91 9.35 -1.49 1.27
CA PHE A 91 9.59 -2.37 0.12
C PHE A 91 11.00 -2.98 0.19
N ALA A 92 12.01 -2.18 0.52
CA ALA A 92 13.38 -2.67 0.61
C ALA A 92 13.56 -3.73 1.71
N VAL A 93 12.99 -3.51 2.91
CA VAL A 93 13.01 -4.52 3.98
C VAL A 93 12.34 -5.81 3.50
N ALA A 94 11.16 -5.73 2.89
CA ALA A 94 10.45 -6.90 2.37
C ALA A 94 11.29 -7.68 1.33
N THR A 95 11.98 -6.98 0.42
CA THR A 95 12.85 -7.64 -0.57
C THR A 95 14.06 -8.33 0.05
N ILE A 96 14.64 -7.76 1.12
CA ILE A 96 15.77 -8.36 1.84
C ILE A 96 15.31 -9.60 2.60
N VAL A 97 14.19 -9.52 3.34
CA VAL A 97 13.60 -10.66 4.06
C VAL A 97 13.34 -11.81 3.10
N LYS A 98 12.73 -11.53 1.94
CA LYS A 98 12.47 -12.52 0.90
C LYS A 98 13.76 -13.10 0.32
N LYS A 99 14.79 -12.28 0.08
CA LYS A 99 16.09 -12.73 -0.48
C LYS A 99 16.87 -13.64 0.48
N CYS A 100 16.72 -13.41 1.79
CA CYS A 100 17.42 -14.20 2.81
C CYS A 100 16.64 -15.46 3.24
N ASP A 101 15.44 -15.70 2.69
CA ASP A 101 14.57 -16.83 3.04
C ASP A 101 14.20 -16.85 4.55
N TYR A 102 13.99 -15.66 5.11
CA TYR A 102 13.57 -15.47 6.51
C TYR A 102 12.07 -15.22 6.67
N THR A 103 11.28 -15.29 5.59
CA THR A 103 9.83 -15.02 5.61
C THR A 103 9.14 -15.85 6.70
N ASP A 104 9.27 -17.18 6.65
CA ASP A 104 8.55 -18.08 7.54
C ASP A 104 9.03 -17.89 8.99
N LYS A 105 10.36 -17.84 9.19
CA LYS A 105 10.98 -17.59 10.51
C LYS A 105 10.54 -16.26 11.12
N LEU A 106 10.34 -15.23 10.30
CA LEU A 106 9.95 -13.91 10.75
C LEU A 106 8.49 -13.90 11.22
N PHE A 107 7.57 -14.50 10.45
CA PHE A 107 6.12 -14.45 10.73
C PHE A 107 5.64 -15.52 11.74
N GLU A 108 6.36 -16.64 11.87
CA GLU A 108 6.06 -17.66 12.88
C GLU A 108 6.64 -17.30 14.26
N SER A 109 7.69 -16.49 14.33
CA SER A 109 8.38 -16.21 15.59
C SER A 109 7.56 -15.34 16.56
N GLU A 110 7.26 -15.91 17.73
CA GLU A 110 6.60 -15.21 18.85
C GLU A 110 7.37 -13.98 19.36
N LEU A 111 8.71 -13.98 19.23
CA LEU A 111 9.53 -12.84 19.65
C LEU A 111 9.24 -11.57 18.84
N PHE A 112 9.15 -11.70 17.50
CA PHE A 112 8.84 -10.58 16.62
C PHE A 112 7.38 -10.11 16.80
N LEU A 113 6.46 -11.06 17.00
CA LEU A 113 5.07 -10.75 17.35
C LEU A 113 4.97 -9.92 18.63
N THR A 114 5.61 -10.39 19.70
CA THR A 114 5.62 -9.72 21.00
C THR A 114 6.29 -8.35 20.90
N ALA A 115 7.42 -8.25 20.20
CA ALA A 115 8.12 -6.98 19.98
C ALA A 115 7.25 -5.96 19.23
N ALA A 116 6.54 -6.37 18.17
CA ALA A 116 5.63 -5.49 17.44
C ALA A 116 4.46 -5.02 18.30
N LEU A 117 3.87 -5.91 19.12
CA LEU A 117 2.82 -5.56 20.07
C LEU A 117 3.31 -4.58 21.14
N ILE A 118 4.53 -4.76 21.65
CA ILE A 118 5.17 -3.83 22.60
C ILE A 118 5.30 -2.45 21.96
N VAL A 119 5.79 -2.35 20.72
CA VAL A 119 5.88 -1.07 20.01
C VAL A 119 4.51 -0.41 19.92
N VAL A 120 3.46 -1.14 19.52
CA VAL A 120 2.10 -0.60 19.45
C VAL A 120 1.60 -0.15 20.84
N PHE A 121 1.88 -0.92 21.88
CA PHE A 121 1.50 -0.58 23.26
C PHE A 121 2.21 0.70 23.75
N CYS A 122 3.50 0.88 23.43
CA CYS A 122 4.26 2.08 23.76
C CYS A 122 3.61 3.36 23.21
N LYS A 123 2.81 3.28 22.14
CA LYS A 123 2.10 4.43 21.57
C LYS A 123 1.14 5.01 22.60
N MET A 124 0.43 4.14 23.33
CA MET A 124 -0.53 4.55 24.37
C MET A 124 0.16 5.31 25.50
N ILE A 125 1.39 4.90 25.85
CA ILE A 125 2.21 5.56 26.87
C ILE A 125 2.70 6.91 26.35
N LEU A 126 3.25 6.98 25.14
CA LEU A 126 3.77 8.23 24.54
C LEU A 126 2.67 9.29 24.38
N VAL A 127 1.47 8.88 23.97
CA VAL A 127 0.32 9.78 23.87
C VAL A 127 -0.08 10.31 25.25
N ARG A 128 -0.04 9.46 26.29
CA ARG A 128 -0.34 9.87 27.69
C ARG A 128 0.72 10.82 28.25
N THR A 129 2.00 10.62 27.94
CA THR A 129 3.11 11.41 28.48
C THR A 129 3.44 12.65 27.65
N GLY A 130 2.92 12.75 26.42
CA GLY A 130 3.22 13.85 25.48
C GLY A 130 4.64 13.80 24.91
N LEU A 131 5.37 12.69 25.08
CA LEU A 131 6.73 12.54 24.58
C LEU A 131 6.72 12.25 23.08
N ASN A 132 7.47 13.04 22.32
CA ASN A 132 7.67 12.83 20.88
C ASN A 132 9.08 12.28 20.61
N ILE A 133 9.15 11.00 20.23
CA ILE A 133 10.40 10.33 19.87
C ILE A 133 10.54 10.34 18.35
N ALA A 134 11.61 10.95 17.84
CA ALA A 134 11.91 10.96 16.41
C ALA A 134 12.03 9.53 15.87
N GLY A 135 11.42 9.25 14.71
CA GLY A 135 11.45 7.93 14.07
C GLY A 135 10.47 6.89 14.65
N TYR A 136 9.83 7.17 15.80
CA TYR A 136 8.86 6.24 16.39
C TYR A 136 7.66 5.98 15.47
N GLY A 137 7.20 7.00 14.71
CA GLY A 137 6.13 6.84 13.73
C GLY A 137 6.44 5.82 12.62
N PHE A 138 7.71 5.74 12.19
CA PHE A 138 8.16 4.74 11.22
C PHE A 138 8.16 3.33 11.82
N LEU A 139 8.72 3.18 13.03
CA LEU A 139 8.73 1.91 13.76
C LEU A 139 7.31 1.40 14.05
N LEU A 140 6.42 2.30 14.42
CA LEU A 140 5.01 2.02 14.63
C LEU A 140 4.32 1.55 13.34
N SER A 141 4.57 2.23 12.22
CA SER A 141 4.03 1.84 10.91
C SER A 141 4.53 0.47 10.45
N LEU A 142 5.82 0.18 10.64
CA LEU A 142 6.39 -1.15 10.41
C LEU A 142 5.75 -2.22 11.29
N SER A 143 5.52 -1.90 12.56
CA SER A 143 4.90 -2.84 13.52
C SER A 143 3.46 -3.17 13.13
N TYR A 144 2.67 -2.18 12.71
CA TYR A 144 1.32 -2.42 12.19
C TYR A 144 1.35 -3.28 10.93
N LEU A 145 2.21 -2.96 9.96
CA LEU A 145 2.35 -3.73 8.73
C LEU A 145 2.74 -5.19 9.04
N TYR A 146 3.74 -5.38 9.90
CA TYR A 146 4.18 -6.71 10.32
C TYR A 146 3.05 -7.48 11.00
N LEU A 147 2.31 -6.87 11.93
CA LEU A 147 1.18 -7.53 12.62
C LEU A 147 0.10 -7.96 11.64
N CYS A 148 -0.28 -7.11 10.69
CA CYS A 148 -1.25 -7.47 9.65
C CYS A 148 -0.78 -8.68 8.85
N ILE A 149 0.48 -8.69 8.38
CA ILE A 149 1.00 -9.80 7.59
C ILE A 149 1.15 -11.07 8.44
N ALA A 150 1.66 -10.96 9.67
CA ALA A 150 1.84 -12.10 10.57
C ALA A 150 0.51 -12.78 10.93
N ILE A 151 -0.55 -12.00 11.18
CA ILE A 151 -1.90 -12.53 11.43
C ILE A 151 -2.40 -13.25 10.18
N MET A 152 -2.27 -12.64 9.00
CA MET A 152 -2.72 -13.25 7.74
C MET A 152 -1.95 -14.54 7.43
N TYR A 153 -0.64 -14.56 7.67
CA TYR A 153 0.22 -15.72 7.48
C TYR A 153 -0.19 -16.88 8.40
N ARG A 154 -0.40 -16.61 9.69
CA ARG A 154 -0.85 -17.63 10.66
C ARG A 154 -2.27 -18.14 10.41
N LEU A 155 -3.09 -17.36 9.69
CA LEU A 155 -4.43 -17.76 9.28
C LEU A 155 -4.46 -18.53 7.96
N GLU A 156 -3.35 -18.57 7.20
CA GLU A 156 -3.30 -19.17 5.86
C GLU A 156 -3.66 -20.66 5.88
N ASP A 157 -3.21 -21.40 6.90
CA ASP A 157 -3.50 -22.83 7.08
C ASP A 157 -4.93 -23.12 7.54
N THR A 158 -5.67 -22.10 7.98
CA THR A 158 -7.06 -22.28 8.40
C THR A 158 -7.99 -22.19 7.18
N HIS A 159 -8.52 -23.32 6.73
CA HIS A 159 -9.47 -23.36 5.60
C HIS A 159 -10.91 -23.08 6.06
N ASN A 160 -11.18 -21.82 6.40
CA ASN A 160 -12.50 -21.33 6.79
C ASN A 160 -13.11 -20.44 5.71
N VAL A 161 -14.42 -20.21 5.75
CA VAL A 161 -15.11 -19.31 4.81
C VAL A 161 -14.50 -17.90 4.84
N VAL A 162 -14.13 -17.43 6.03
CA VAL A 162 -13.53 -16.11 6.23
C VAL A 162 -12.16 -16.00 5.55
N THR A 163 -11.26 -16.96 5.77
CA THR A 163 -9.91 -16.94 5.18
C THR A 163 -9.94 -17.16 3.67
N ASN A 164 -10.85 -18.02 3.17
CA ASN A 164 -11.07 -18.17 1.74
C ASN A 164 -11.57 -16.87 1.09
N THR A 165 -12.50 -16.16 1.76
CA THR A 165 -13.01 -14.86 1.29
C THR A 165 -11.92 -13.81 1.30
N LEU A 166 -11.16 -13.68 2.40
CA LEU A 166 -10.04 -12.76 2.50
C LEU A 166 -8.96 -13.05 1.45
N GLY A 167 -8.63 -14.32 1.23
CA GLY A 167 -7.71 -14.74 0.17
C GLY A 167 -8.23 -14.41 -1.23
N TYR A 168 -9.53 -14.57 -1.48
CA TYR A 168 -10.16 -14.18 -2.75
C TYR A 168 -10.12 -12.67 -2.98
N LEU A 169 -10.43 -11.88 -1.95
CA LEU A 169 -10.32 -10.41 -2.00
C LEU A 169 -8.86 -9.98 -2.22
N GLY A 170 -7.91 -10.58 -1.51
CA GLY A 170 -6.48 -10.31 -1.65
C GLY A 170 -5.96 -10.57 -3.06
N ARG A 171 -6.30 -11.71 -3.67
CA ARG A 171 -5.92 -12.05 -5.06
C ARG A 171 -6.50 -11.09 -6.11
N ASN A 172 -7.62 -10.44 -5.80
CA ASN A 172 -8.27 -9.46 -6.69
C ASN A 172 -8.10 -8.01 -6.21
N SER A 173 -7.25 -7.76 -5.21
CA SER A 173 -7.07 -6.46 -4.59
C SER A 173 -6.66 -5.37 -5.59
N LEU A 174 -5.87 -5.71 -6.62
CA LEU A 174 -5.48 -4.76 -7.67
C LEU A 174 -6.70 -4.30 -8.49
N TYR A 175 -7.59 -5.23 -8.87
CA TYR A 175 -8.82 -4.87 -9.59
C TYR A 175 -9.74 -4.03 -8.71
N ILE A 176 -9.90 -4.42 -7.44
CA ILE A 176 -10.65 -3.63 -6.46
C ILE A 176 -10.07 -2.22 -6.35
N TYR A 177 -8.74 -2.11 -6.22
CA TYR A 177 -8.05 -0.84 -6.13
C TYR A 177 -8.29 0.06 -7.36
N VAL A 178 -8.22 -0.48 -8.58
CA VAL A 178 -8.43 0.31 -9.79
C VAL A 178 -9.89 0.77 -9.92
N PHE A 179 -10.86 -0.13 -9.70
CA PHE A 179 -12.27 0.19 -9.96
C PHE A 179 -12.97 0.91 -8.81
N HIS A 180 -12.58 0.70 -7.54
CA HIS A 180 -13.28 1.35 -6.43
C HIS A 180 -13.15 2.87 -6.47
N TYR A 181 -12.01 3.44 -6.87
CA TYR A 181 -11.87 4.89 -7.03
C TYR A 181 -12.77 5.43 -8.15
N PHE A 182 -12.86 4.72 -9.27
CA PHE A 182 -13.78 5.08 -10.34
C PHE A 182 -15.24 5.05 -9.85
N LEU A 183 -15.64 4.01 -9.12
CA LEU A 183 -17.00 3.87 -8.60
C LEU A 183 -17.34 4.90 -7.53
N ILE A 184 -16.44 5.16 -6.58
CA ILE A 184 -16.65 6.15 -5.50
C ILE A 184 -16.83 7.55 -6.08
N ILE A 185 -16.01 7.94 -7.04
CA ILE A 185 -16.07 9.27 -7.65
C ILE A 185 -17.40 9.49 -8.40
N ASN A 186 -17.94 8.44 -9.00
CA ASN A 186 -19.19 8.51 -9.78
C ASN A 186 -20.45 8.18 -8.97
N THR A 187 -20.32 7.69 -7.74
CA THR A 187 -21.46 7.34 -6.89
C THR A 187 -21.68 8.43 -5.85
N PRO A 188 -22.75 9.24 -5.95
CA PRO A 188 -23.01 10.29 -4.97
C PRO A 188 -23.54 9.65 -3.67
N LEU A 189 -22.66 9.45 -2.69
CA LEU A 189 -22.98 8.89 -1.36
C LEU A 189 -23.54 9.94 -0.38
N TRP A 190 -24.27 10.95 -0.88
CA TRP A 190 -24.82 12.04 -0.07
C TRP A 190 -25.76 11.54 1.04
N PHE A 191 -26.46 10.42 0.80
CA PHE A 191 -27.37 9.83 1.77
C PHE A 191 -26.63 9.30 3.00
N VAL A 192 -25.37 8.85 2.87
CA VAL A 192 -24.58 8.35 4.02
C VAL A 192 -24.38 9.47 5.04
N GLN A 193 -24.09 10.69 4.55
CA GLN A 193 -23.90 11.87 5.40
C GLN A 193 -25.18 12.26 6.17
N SER A 194 -26.36 11.93 5.65
CA SER A 194 -27.63 12.19 6.32
C SER A 194 -27.88 11.28 7.53
N PHE A 195 -27.25 10.10 7.58
CA PHE A 195 -27.44 9.14 8.66
C PHE A 195 -26.30 9.13 9.69
N THR A 196 -25.12 9.67 9.37
CA THR A 196 -23.94 9.70 10.25
C THR A 196 -23.92 10.88 11.25
N ASN A 197 -25.05 11.58 11.44
CA ASN A 197 -25.13 12.70 12.39
C ASN A 197 -25.41 12.25 13.83
N ASP A 198 -25.83 11.00 14.02
CA ASP A 198 -26.05 10.43 15.35
C ASP A 198 -24.77 9.74 15.82
N ASN A 199 -24.29 10.06 17.03
CA ASN A 199 -23.02 9.61 17.64
C ASN A 199 -22.87 8.09 17.87
N SER A 200 -23.66 7.24 17.20
CA SER A 200 -23.60 5.80 17.29
C SER A 200 -22.65 5.20 16.24
N LEU A 201 -21.40 4.98 16.64
CA LEU A 201 -20.37 4.29 15.83
C LEU A 201 -20.85 2.99 15.18
N VAL A 202 -21.72 2.23 15.87
CA VAL A 202 -22.25 0.96 15.35
C VAL A 202 -23.13 1.18 14.12
N LEU A 203 -23.96 2.22 14.14
CA LEU A 203 -24.86 2.57 13.04
C LEU A 203 -24.07 3.06 11.83
N ASP A 204 -23.04 3.88 12.06
CA ASP A 204 -22.12 4.32 11.01
C ASP A 204 -21.43 3.15 10.32
N ILE A 205 -20.93 2.18 11.10
CA ILE A 205 -20.29 0.98 10.55
C ILE A 205 -21.27 0.21 9.67
N ILE A 206 -22.51 -0.01 10.12
CA ILE A 206 -23.52 -0.74 9.34
C ILE A 206 -23.84 -0.01 8.03
N ILE A 207 -24.07 1.31 8.11
CA ILE A 207 -24.47 2.12 6.96
C ILE A 207 -23.35 2.23 5.92
N ILE A 208 -22.08 2.29 6.34
CA ILE A 208 -20.92 2.36 5.43
C ILE A 208 -20.58 0.98 4.85
N THR A 209 -20.85 -0.11 5.59
CA THR A 209 -20.51 -1.47 5.15
C THR A 209 -21.29 -1.86 3.88
N ILE A 210 -22.58 -1.51 3.79
CA ILE A 210 -23.43 -1.83 2.63
C ILE A 210 -22.88 -1.24 1.30
N PRO A 211 -22.66 0.08 1.16
CA PRO A 211 -22.11 0.65 -0.06
C PRO A 211 -20.68 0.18 -0.31
N THR A 212 -19.88 -0.07 0.73
CA THR A 212 -18.51 -0.60 0.57
C THR A 212 -18.54 -2.01 -0.03
N ALA A 213 -19.39 -2.90 0.47
CA ALA A 213 -19.56 -4.25 -0.06
C ALA A 213 -20.04 -4.23 -1.52
N LEU A 214 -20.97 -3.33 -1.85
CA LEU A 214 -21.45 -3.14 -3.22
C LEU A 214 -20.33 -2.67 -4.17
N ILE A 215 -19.53 -1.70 -3.76
CA ILE A 215 -18.39 -1.19 -4.55
C ILE A 215 -17.36 -2.29 -4.78
N ILE A 216 -17.05 -3.09 -3.75
CA ILE A 216 -16.13 -4.23 -3.87
C ILE A 216 -16.69 -5.26 -4.85
N LEU A 217 -17.97 -5.62 -4.73
CA LEU A 217 -18.62 -6.59 -5.62
C LEU A 217 -18.60 -6.13 -7.08
N LEU A 218 -18.96 -4.87 -7.34
CA LEU A 218 -18.92 -4.29 -8.69
C LEU A 218 -17.48 -4.27 -9.23
N SER A 219 -16.51 -3.90 -8.40
CA SER A 219 -15.10 -3.89 -8.79
C SER A 219 -14.59 -5.28 -9.16
N LEU A 220 -15.01 -6.32 -8.43
CA LEU A 220 -14.71 -7.71 -8.74
C LEU A 220 -15.38 -8.18 -10.03
N LEU A 221 -16.64 -7.78 -10.26
CA LEU A 221 -17.37 -8.09 -11.48
C LEU A 221 -16.67 -7.49 -12.71
N PHE A 222 -16.29 -6.21 -12.66
CA PHE A 222 -15.49 -5.59 -13.73
C PHE A 222 -14.13 -6.27 -13.90
N GLY A 223 -13.45 -6.60 -12.80
CA GLY A 223 -12.18 -7.32 -12.83
C GLY A 223 -12.29 -8.69 -13.53
N ASN A 224 -13.35 -9.45 -13.26
CA ASN A 224 -13.59 -10.75 -13.88
C ASN A 224 -13.98 -10.63 -15.36
N LEU A 225 -14.81 -9.66 -15.74
CA LEU A 225 -15.15 -9.39 -17.15
C LEU A 225 -13.89 -9.09 -18.00
N ILE A 226 -12.92 -8.37 -17.45
CA ILE A 226 -11.66 -8.06 -18.14
C ILE A 226 -10.81 -9.32 -18.33
N LYS A 227 -10.82 -10.25 -17.37
CA LYS A 227 -10.08 -11.52 -17.48
C LYS A 227 -10.67 -12.44 -18.55
N GLU A 228 -12.00 -12.46 -18.69
CA GLU A 228 -12.69 -13.29 -19.68
C GLU A 228 -12.57 -12.70 -21.10
N CYS A 229 -12.49 -11.37 -21.23
CA CYS A 229 -12.30 -10.73 -22.52
C CYS A 229 -10.84 -10.78 -22.97
N HIS A 230 -10.47 -11.84 -23.71
CA HIS A 230 -9.12 -12.05 -24.26
C HIS A 230 -8.55 -10.82 -24.99
N THR A 231 -9.39 -10.08 -25.72
CA THR A 231 -8.97 -8.87 -26.47
C THR A 231 -8.61 -7.70 -25.55
N LEU A 232 -9.37 -7.50 -24.48
CA LEU A 232 -9.16 -6.41 -23.53
C LEU A 232 -8.01 -6.75 -22.56
N HIS A 233 -7.87 -8.02 -22.18
CA HIS A 233 -6.71 -8.53 -21.45
C HIS A 233 -5.41 -8.26 -22.22
N LYS A 234 -5.40 -8.55 -23.53
CA LYS A 234 -4.25 -8.36 -24.40
C LYS A 234 -3.87 -6.89 -24.60
N ILE A 235 -4.86 -5.99 -24.69
CA ILE A 235 -4.62 -4.54 -24.83
C ILE A 235 -4.10 -3.92 -23.52
N ILE A 236 -4.63 -4.32 -22.36
CA ILE A 236 -4.29 -3.73 -21.07
C ILE A 236 -3.00 -4.33 -20.49
N PHE A 237 -2.79 -5.64 -20.64
CA PHE A 237 -1.68 -6.38 -20.00
C PHE A 237 -0.64 -6.91 -21.00
N GLY A 238 -0.81 -6.68 -22.30
CA GLY A 238 0.18 -6.99 -23.33
C GLY A 238 0.40 -8.48 -23.60
N ARG A 239 -0.51 -9.36 -23.18
CA ARG A 239 -0.47 -10.81 -23.45
C ARG A 239 -1.75 -11.28 -24.12
#